data_AF-A0A3D5EJX8-F1
#
_entry.id   AF-A0A3D5EJX8-F1
#
_cell.length_a   1.000
_cell.length_b   1.000
_cell.length_c   1.000
_cell.angle_alpha   90.00
_cell.angle_beta   90.00
_cell.angle_gamma   90.00
#
_symmetry.space_group_name_H-M   'P 1'
#
loop_
_entity.id
_entity.type
_entity.pdbx_description
1 polymer ?
#
loop_
_entity_poly.entity_id
_entity_poly.type
_entity_poly.pdbx_seq_one_letter_code
_entity_poly.pdbx_strand_id
1 'polypeptide(L)'
;MDYIKAFILYYNELFTVGASDFFLKYLMSFSGLLFLVFCITIIKAYFKKTSFSHLCLVAFVTLSYLSTDYLMTIEYLSETGGFIDGIVNMYLMFSLFDSITALLIALLFPFILKGKSYSDASITTMYVLLVNSVLHLILMANYITQNSLNPYLGFFYSITVNINDLILLSAFLAPRFITKVKSLFSEKLFLRQSD
;
A
#
# COMPACT_ATOMS: atom_id res chain seq x y z
N MET A 1 -4.61 -31.06 -4.34
CA MET A 1 -5.45 -29.84 -4.37
C MET A 1 -6.03 -29.49 -3.01
N ASP A 2 -6.36 -30.49 -2.17
CA ASP A 2 -7.00 -30.23 -0.86
C ASP A 2 -6.12 -29.45 0.12
N TYR A 3 -4.80 -29.71 0.14
CA TYR A 3 -3.86 -28.94 0.94
C TYR A 3 -3.81 -27.45 0.57
N ILE A 4 -3.88 -27.13 -0.73
CA ILE A 4 -3.88 -25.74 -1.22
C ILE A 4 -5.17 -25.04 -0.83
N LYS A 5 -6.31 -25.73 -0.98
CA LYS A 5 -7.62 -25.21 -0.56
C LYS A 5 -7.68 -24.97 0.95
N ALA A 6 -7.18 -25.92 1.75
CA ALA A 6 -7.12 -25.80 3.21
C ALA A 6 -6.22 -24.63 3.64
N PHE A 7 -5.06 -24.47 3.01
CA PHE A 7 -4.16 -23.34 3.27
C PHE A 7 -4.82 -22.00 2.95
N ILE A 8 -5.49 -21.88 1.80
CA ILE A 8 -6.18 -20.63 1.39
C ILE A 8 -7.31 -20.29 2.36
N LEU A 9 -8.10 -21.27 2.80
CA LEU A 9 -9.16 -21.05 3.78
C LEU A 9 -8.59 -20.57 5.12
N TYR A 10 -7.59 -21.30 5.66
CA TYR A 10 -6.91 -20.92 6.90
C TYR A 10 -6.28 -19.53 6.83
N TYR A 11 -5.64 -19.19 5.71
CA TYR A 11 -5.04 -17.88 5.51
C TYR A 11 -6.09 -16.76 5.58
N ASN A 12 -7.23 -16.91 4.90
CA ASN A 12 -8.28 -15.90 4.95
C ASN A 12 -8.94 -15.76 6.32
N GLU A 13 -9.01 -16.83 7.12
CA GLU A 13 -9.49 -16.76 8.51
C GLU A 13 -8.66 -15.79 9.35
N LEU A 14 -7.34 -15.68 9.11
CA LEU A 14 -6.48 -14.70 9.81
C LEU A 14 -6.86 -13.24 9.52
N PHE A 15 -7.43 -12.97 8.35
CA PHE A 15 -7.86 -11.63 7.92
C PHE A 15 -9.36 -11.39 8.11
N THR A 16 -10.08 -12.34 8.71
CA THR A 16 -11.50 -12.20 9.02
C THR A 16 -11.66 -11.38 10.30
N VAL A 17 -12.39 -10.27 10.21
CA VAL A 17 -12.70 -9.39 11.35
C VAL A 17 -13.37 -10.19 12.48
N GLY A 18 -12.91 -10.03 13.72
CA GLY A 18 -13.43 -10.77 14.88
C GLY A 18 -12.98 -12.22 15.02
N ALA A 19 -12.33 -12.82 14.01
CA ALA A 19 -11.74 -14.16 14.13
C ALA A 19 -10.41 -14.14 14.89
N SER A 20 -9.65 -13.04 14.80
CA SER A 20 -8.43 -12.81 15.57
C SER A 20 -8.00 -11.33 15.55
N ASP A 21 -7.19 -10.91 16.53
CA ASP A 21 -6.52 -9.59 16.53
C ASP A 21 -5.48 -9.43 15.41
N PHE A 22 -5.26 -10.45 14.59
CA PHE A 22 -4.20 -10.49 13.60
C PHE A 22 -4.33 -9.35 12.59
N PHE A 23 -5.54 -9.08 12.09
CA PHE A 23 -5.78 -8.01 11.13
C PHE A 23 -5.37 -6.64 11.68
N LEU A 24 -5.77 -6.32 12.92
CA LEU A 24 -5.42 -5.06 13.56
C LEU A 24 -3.91 -4.96 13.83
N LYS A 25 -3.29 -6.05 14.29
CA LYS A 25 -1.82 -6.12 14.50
C LYS A 25 -1.06 -5.96 13.19
N TYR A 26 -1.54 -6.55 12.11
CA TYR A 26 -0.96 -6.44 10.77
C TYR A 26 -0.99 -4.98 10.29
N LEU A 27 -2.15 -4.33 10.38
CA LEU A 27 -2.36 -2.94 10.00
C LEU A 27 -1.41 -2.00 10.77
N MET A 28 -1.39 -2.10 12.11
CA MET A 28 -0.46 -1.34 12.95
C MET A 28 1.02 -1.62 12.65
N SER A 29 1.37 -2.85 12.27
CA SER A 29 2.75 -3.24 11.96
C SER A 29 3.25 -2.53 10.70
N PHE A 30 2.43 -2.43 9.65
CA PHE A 30 2.84 -1.77 8.41
C PHE A 30 3.05 -0.26 8.61
N SER A 31 2.10 0.41 9.26
CA SER A 31 2.27 1.82 9.65
C SER A 31 3.49 2.04 10.56
N GLY A 32 3.75 1.13 11.49
CA GLY A 32 4.95 1.16 12.33
C GLY A 32 6.24 1.04 11.53
N LEU A 33 6.28 0.19 10.50
CA LEU A 33 7.41 0.08 9.58
C LEU A 33 7.61 1.36 8.76
N LEU A 34 6.54 1.96 8.23
CA LEU A 34 6.62 3.24 7.53
C LEU A 34 7.18 4.34 8.43
N PHE A 35 6.73 4.38 9.70
CA PHE A 35 7.27 5.32 10.68
C PHE A 35 8.76 5.10 10.94
N LEU A 36 9.21 3.84 11.06
CA LEU A 36 10.63 3.53 11.17
C LEU A 36 11.41 4.00 9.93
N VAL A 37 10.89 3.76 8.73
CA VAL A 37 11.49 4.22 7.47
C VAL A 37 11.58 5.75 7.43
N PHE A 38 10.55 6.46 7.91
CA PHE A 38 10.56 7.91 8.05
C PHE A 38 11.67 8.39 8.99
N CYS A 39 11.79 7.80 10.18
CA CYS A 39 12.87 8.09 11.13
C CYS A 39 14.26 7.86 10.51
N ILE A 40 14.46 6.74 9.82
CA ILE A 40 15.71 6.45 9.08
C ILE A 40 15.96 7.51 8.00
N THR A 41 14.92 7.96 7.32
CA THR A 41 15.01 8.97 6.25
C THR A 41 15.39 10.34 6.82
N ILE A 42 14.88 10.72 7.99
CA ILE A 42 15.31 11.93 8.73
C ILE A 42 16.81 11.85 9.06
N ILE A 43 17.26 10.72 9.60
CA ILE A 43 18.69 10.52 9.92
C ILE A 43 19.54 10.64 8.64
N LYS A 44 19.12 10.00 7.54
CA LYS A 44 19.79 10.12 6.24
C LYS A 44 19.80 11.57 5.74
N ALA A 45 18.73 12.34 5.97
CA ALA A 45 18.64 13.75 5.57
C ALA A 45 19.59 14.63 6.38
N TYR A 46 19.70 14.40 7.69
CA TYR A 46 20.67 15.07 8.56
C TYR A 46 22.12 14.88 8.05
N PHE A 47 22.46 13.66 7.62
CA PHE A 47 23.76 13.35 6.99
C PHE A 47 23.86 13.72 5.50
N LYS A 48 22.89 14.46 4.94
CA LYS A 48 22.84 14.85 3.51
C LYS A 48 22.91 13.68 2.52
N LYS A 49 22.49 12.48 2.95
CA LYS A 49 22.45 11.24 2.13
C LYS A 49 21.13 11.06 1.38
N THR A 50 20.14 11.91 1.61
CA THR A 50 18.86 11.90 0.89
C THR A 50 18.44 13.33 0.51
N SER A 51 17.64 13.48 -0.53
CA SER A 51 17.10 14.78 -0.94
C SER A 51 15.93 15.20 -0.07
N PHE A 52 15.69 16.51 0.02
CA PHE A 52 14.50 17.06 0.68
C PHE A 52 13.20 16.53 0.05
N SER A 53 13.15 16.39 -1.28
CA SER A 53 11.99 15.84 -1.99
C SER A 53 11.68 14.40 -1.59
N HIS A 54 12.70 13.56 -1.39
CA HIS A 54 12.51 12.18 -0.93
C HIS A 54 12.04 12.13 0.52
N LEU A 55 12.59 12.99 1.38
CA LEU A 55 12.09 13.14 2.75
C LEU A 55 10.61 13.53 2.78
N CYS A 56 10.20 14.52 1.96
CA CYS A 56 8.79 14.90 1.83
C CYS A 56 7.92 13.75 1.32
N LEU A 57 8.40 12.95 0.36
CA LEU A 57 7.67 11.76 -0.13
C LEU A 57 7.38 10.79 1.00
N VAL A 58 8.43 10.39 1.73
CA VAL A 58 8.32 9.42 2.82
C VAL A 58 7.42 9.97 3.92
N ALA A 59 7.59 11.25 4.28
CA ALA A 59 6.77 11.90 5.30
C ALA A 59 5.28 11.90 4.92
N PHE A 60 4.97 12.30 3.68
CA PHE A 60 3.60 12.43 3.22
C PHE A 60 2.87 11.08 3.21
N VAL A 61 3.53 10.04 2.69
CA VAL A 61 2.97 8.69 2.65
C VAL A 61 2.84 8.12 4.05
N THR A 62 3.84 8.29 4.91
CA THR A 62 3.78 7.81 6.30
C THR A 62 2.63 8.44 7.07
N LEU A 63 2.42 9.76 6.93
CA LEU A 63 1.31 10.46 7.57
C LEU A 63 -0.04 9.99 7.04
N SER A 64 -0.15 9.74 5.72
CA SER A 64 -1.37 9.18 5.13
C SER A 64 -1.71 7.84 5.76
N TYR A 65 -0.79 6.87 5.75
CA TYR A 65 -1.04 5.52 6.27
C TYR A 65 -1.35 5.54 7.78
N LEU A 66 -0.59 6.31 8.58
CA LEU A 66 -0.87 6.44 10.00
C LEU A 66 -2.28 7.02 10.27
N SER A 67 -2.70 7.99 9.45
CA SER A 67 -4.01 8.62 9.59
C SER A 67 -5.13 7.66 9.18
N THR A 68 -4.96 6.95 8.06
CA THR A 68 -5.91 5.92 7.60
C THR A 68 -6.05 4.81 8.64
N ASP A 69 -4.93 4.29 9.14
CA ASP A 69 -4.92 3.20 10.11
C ASP A 69 -5.51 3.60 11.46
N TYR A 70 -5.27 4.85 11.88
CA TYR A 70 -5.89 5.41 13.08
C TYR A 70 -7.41 5.51 12.94
N LEU A 71 -7.92 6.06 11.83
CA LEU A 71 -9.35 6.13 11.56
C LEU A 71 -9.98 4.73 11.50
N MET A 72 -9.29 3.78 10.86
CA MET A 72 -9.77 2.41 10.77
C MET A 72 -9.81 1.71 12.13
N THR A 73 -8.83 1.97 12.99
CA THR A 73 -8.81 1.44 14.35
C THR A 73 -9.99 1.98 15.16
N ILE A 74 -10.33 3.26 15.01
CA ILE A 74 -11.51 3.84 15.67
C ILE A 74 -12.79 3.16 15.19
N GLU A 75 -12.98 3.04 13.86
CA GLU A 75 -14.17 2.41 13.29
C GLU A 75 -14.32 0.94 13.70
N TYR A 76 -13.19 0.22 13.79
CA TYR A 76 -13.16 -1.15 14.28
C TYR A 76 -13.58 -1.26 15.76
N LEU A 77 -13.13 -0.31 16.60
CA LEU A 77 -13.42 -0.32 18.03
C LEU A 77 -14.80 0.24 18.39
N SER A 78 -15.43 1.02 17.50
CA SER A 78 -16.72 1.66 17.80
C SER A 78 -17.94 0.75 17.62
N GLU A 79 -17.79 -0.49 17.11
CA GLU A 79 -18.85 -1.48 16.87
C GLU A 79 -20.07 -0.94 16.06
N THR A 80 -19.94 0.22 15.40
CA THR A 80 -21.08 1.02 14.92
C THR A 80 -21.70 0.57 13.60
N GLY A 81 -21.13 -0.43 12.94
CA GLY A 81 -21.68 -1.01 11.71
C GLY A 81 -21.88 -2.51 11.87
N GLY A 82 -22.99 -3.05 11.34
CA GLY A 82 -23.06 -4.49 11.10
C GLY A 82 -21.82 -4.94 10.32
N PHE A 83 -21.34 -6.16 10.57
CA PHE A 83 -20.08 -6.70 10.04
C PHE A 83 -19.80 -6.37 8.56
N ILE A 84 -20.84 -6.38 7.72
CA ILE A 84 -20.74 -6.08 6.28
C ILE A 84 -20.55 -4.58 6.01
N ASP A 85 -21.31 -3.70 6.66
CA ASP A 85 -21.21 -2.24 6.46
C ASP A 85 -19.84 -1.71 6.90
N GLY A 86 -19.30 -2.25 8.01
CA GLY A 86 -17.95 -1.91 8.48
C GLY A 86 -16.85 -2.33 7.50
N ILE A 87 -16.93 -3.53 6.92
CA ILE A 87 -15.95 -4.05 5.95
C ILE A 87 -16.01 -3.27 4.63
N VAL A 88 -17.22 -2.96 4.14
CA VAL A 88 -17.40 -2.18 2.91
C VAL A 88 -16.84 -0.77 3.09
N ASN A 89 -17.16 -0.11 4.21
CA ASN A 89 -16.63 1.22 4.52
C ASN A 89 -15.11 1.20 4.67
N MET A 90 -14.54 0.16 5.27
CA MET A 90 -13.09 -0.02 5.38
C MET A 90 -12.40 0.00 4.01
N TYR A 91 -12.85 -0.85 3.07
CA TYR A 91 -12.24 -0.92 1.74
C TYR A 91 -12.48 0.36 0.92
N LEU A 92 -13.64 1.01 1.11
CA LEU A 92 -13.88 2.33 0.52
C LEU A 92 -12.88 3.36 1.03
N MET A 93 -12.64 3.40 2.34
CA MET A 93 -11.70 4.34 2.96
C MET A 93 -10.28 4.09 2.49
N PHE A 94 -9.80 2.83 2.52
CA PHE A 94 -8.48 2.49 1.96
C PHE A 94 -8.33 2.95 0.51
N SER A 95 -9.33 2.65 -0.33
CA SER A 95 -9.33 3.10 -1.72
C SER A 95 -9.24 4.63 -1.85
N LEU A 96 -10.05 5.35 -1.09
CA LEU A 96 -10.13 6.80 -1.15
C LEU A 96 -8.81 7.44 -0.72
N PHE A 97 -8.26 7.02 0.43
CA PHE A 97 -7.02 7.58 0.95
C PHE A 97 -5.83 7.29 0.04
N ASP A 98 -5.72 6.09 -0.52
CA ASP A 98 -4.65 5.76 -1.47
C ASP A 98 -4.72 6.64 -2.73
N SER A 99 -5.93 6.79 -3.30
CA SER A 99 -6.15 7.67 -4.45
C SER A 99 -5.86 9.14 -4.14
N ILE A 100 -6.32 9.65 -3.00
CA ILE A 100 -6.06 11.03 -2.58
C ILE A 100 -4.56 11.24 -2.37
N THR A 101 -3.87 10.31 -1.73
CA THR A 101 -2.43 10.42 -1.49
C THR A 101 -1.64 10.37 -2.78
N ALA A 102 -2.01 9.48 -3.72
CA ALA A 102 -1.42 9.47 -5.06
C ALA A 102 -1.65 10.79 -5.81
N LEU A 103 -2.87 11.34 -5.74
CA LEU A 103 -3.21 12.63 -6.35
C LEU A 103 -2.42 13.79 -5.75
N LEU A 104 -2.29 13.83 -4.42
CA LEU A 104 -1.52 14.87 -3.73
C LEU A 104 -0.04 14.77 -4.06
N ILE A 105 0.52 13.56 -4.21
CA ILE A 105 1.88 13.38 -4.73
C ILE A 105 1.96 13.95 -6.15
N ALA A 106 1.03 13.59 -7.03
CA ALA A 106 1.02 14.09 -8.41
C ALA A 106 0.93 15.62 -8.47
N LEU A 107 0.08 16.26 -7.67
CA LEU A 107 -0.13 17.71 -7.75
C LEU A 107 0.94 18.51 -7.01
N LEU A 108 1.39 18.06 -5.83
CA LEU A 108 2.25 18.86 -4.97
C LEU A 108 3.75 18.66 -5.25
N PHE A 109 4.16 17.47 -5.70
CA PHE A 109 5.59 17.17 -5.88
C PHE A 109 6.26 17.96 -7.01
N PRO A 110 5.61 18.36 -8.11
CA PRO A 110 6.20 19.28 -9.08
C PRO A 110 6.72 20.58 -8.45
N PHE A 111 5.97 21.12 -7.48
CA PHE A 111 6.36 22.33 -6.76
C PHE A 111 7.54 22.09 -5.81
N ILE A 112 7.56 20.93 -5.14
CA ILE A 112 8.67 20.51 -4.27
C ILE A 112 9.95 20.25 -5.08
N LEU A 113 9.81 19.69 -6.28
CA LEU A 113 10.90 19.34 -7.18
C LEU A 113 11.43 20.53 -7.99
N LYS A 114 10.78 21.70 -7.91
CA LYS A 114 11.15 22.94 -8.62
C LYS A 114 11.37 22.72 -10.13
N GLY A 115 10.45 22.00 -10.78
CA GLY A 115 10.49 21.73 -12.21
C GLY A 115 11.40 20.58 -12.65
N LYS A 116 11.99 19.82 -11.71
CA LYS A 116 12.66 18.55 -12.03
C LYS A 116 11.63 17.44 -12.23
N SER A 117 11.98 16.45 -13.06
CA SER A 117 11.16 15.25 -13.24
C SER A 117 10.96 14.49 -11.92
N TYR A 118 9.85 13.76 -11.81
CA TYR A 118 9.61 12.90 -10.66
C TYR A 118 10.71 11.86 -10.52
N SER A 119 11.07 11.57 -9.28
CA SER A 119 11.95 10.45 -8.97
C SER A 119 11.24 9.12 -9.26
N ASP A 120 12.00 8.08 -9.58
CA ASP A 120 11.45 6.72 -9.73
C ASP A 120 10.71 6.26 -8.47
N ALA A 121 11.17 6.68 -7.28
CA ALA A 121 10.49 6.39 -6.02
C ALA A 121 9.09 7.04 -5.98
N SER A 122 8.98 8.33 -6.32
CA SER A 122 7.69 9.03 -6.40
C SER A 122 6.73 8.37 -7.38
N ILE A 123 7.22 8.01 -8.56
CA ILE A 123 6.42 7.34 -9.61
C ILE A 123 5.96 5.97 -9.11
N THR A 124 6.87 5.17 -8.56
CA THR A 124 6.57 3.84 -8.03
C THR A 124 5.54 3.90 -6.91
N THR A 125 5.67 4.87 -6.00
CA THR A 125 4.69 5.11 -4.93
C THR A 125 3.31 5.43 -5.49
N MET A 126 3.20 6.34 -6.47
CA MET A 126 1.91 6.64 -7.08
C MET A 126 1.28 5.41 -7.73
N TYR A 127 2.07 4.60 -8.44
CA TYR A 127 1.57 3.35 -9.03
C TYR A 127 1.08 2.36 -7.98
N VAL A 128 1.85 2.14 -6.92
CA VAL A 128 1.47 1.24 -5.82
C VAL A 128 0.14 1.68 -5.20
N LEU A 129 0.01 2.95 -4.84
CA LEU A 129 -1.21 3.49 -4.24
C LEU A 129 -2.42 3.34 -5.17
N LEU A 130 -2.27 3.66 -6.46
CA LEU A 130 -3.38 3.53 -7.41
C LEU A 130 -3.77 2.06 -7.64
N VAL A 131 -2.81 1.14 -7.68
CA VAL A 131 -3.08 -0.30 -7.79
C VAL A 131 -3.81 -0.79 -6.54
N ASN A 132 -3.33 -0.45 -5.34
CA ASN A 132 -3.99 -0.79 -4.09
C ASN A 132 -5.43 -0.23 -4.05
N SER A 133 -5.60 1.04 -4.42
CA SER A 133 -6.92 1.68 -4.49
C SER A 133 -7.91 0.89 -5.35
N VAL A 134 -7.51 0.47 -6.55
CA VAL A 134 -8.35 -0.36 -7.43
C VAL A 134 -8.64 -1.73 -6.82
N LEU A 135 -7.64 -2.38 -6.19
CA LEU A 135 -7.82 -3.67 -5.54
C LEU A 135 -8.80 -3.60 -4.37
N HIS A 136 -8.75 -2.54 -3.57
CA HIS A 136 -9.71 -2.29 -2.50
C HIS A 136 -11.13 -2.16 -3.04
N LEU A 137 -11.33 -1.45 -4.16
CA LEU A 137 -12.65 -1.33 -4.81
C LEU A 137 -13.16 -2.66 -5.36
N ILE A 138 -12.30 -3.47 -5.97
CA ILE A 138 -12.68 -4.81 -6.45
C ILE A 138 -13.16 -5.67 -5.29
N LEU A 139 -12.43 -5.64 -4.17
CA LEU A 139 -12.79 -6.43 -3.00
C LEU A 139 -14.08 -5.92 -2.35
N MET A 140 -14.22 -4.60 -2.23
CA MET A 140 -15.46 -3.95 -1.78
C MET A 140 -16.67 -4.37 -2.63
N ALA A 141 -16.54 -4.32 -3.95
CA ALA A 141 -17.60 -4.74 -4.87
C ALA A 141 -17.97 -6.23 -4.68
N ASN A 142 -17.00 -7.08 -4.39
CA ASN A 142 -17.26 -8.49 -4.06
C ASN A 142 -18.09 -8.63 -2.78
N TYR A 143 -17.76 -7.89 -1.72
CA TYR A 143 -18.52 -7.88 -0.46
C TYR A 143 -19.94 -7.33 -0.61
N ILE A 144 -20.17 -6.36 -1.50
CA ILE A 144 -21.51 -5.82 -1.79
C ILE A 144 -22.36 -6.82 -2.59
N THR A 145 -21.74 -7.51 -3.55
CA THR A 145 -22.46 -8.34 -4.53
C THR A 145 -22.61 -9.80 -4.11
N GLN A 146 -21.81 -10.27 -3.15
CA GLN A 146 -21.80 -11.66 -2.70
C GLN A 146 -21.97 -11.75 -1.19
N ASN A 147 -22.82 -12.67 -0.73
CA ASN A 147 -23.02 -12.93 0.71
C ASN A 147 -21.81 -13.63 1.38
N SER A 148 -20.78 -13.99 0.60
CA SER A 148 -19.57 -14.65 1.09
C SER A 148 -18.37 -14.26 0.22
N LEU A 149 -17.24 -13.94 0.84
CA LEU A 149 -16.00 -13.66 0.14
C LEU A 149 -15.51 -14.91 -0.61
N ASN A 150 -15.15 -14.77 -1.89
CA ASN A 150 -14.40 -15.81 -2.57
C ASN A 150 -12.99 -15.93 -1.94
N PRO A 151 -12.63 -17.07 -1.32
CA PRO A 151 -11.39 -17.20 -0.57
C PRO A 151 -10.15 -17.10 -1.48
N TYR A 152 -10.25 -17.46 -2.76
CA TYR A 152 -9.15 -17.26 -3.70
C TYR A 152 -8.95 -15.78 -4.00
N LEU A 153 -10.03 -15.01 -4.15
CA LEU A 153 -9.96 -13.57 -4.36
C LEU A 153 -9.33 -12.87 -3.15
N GLY A 154 -9.76 -13.19 -1.93
CA GLY A 154 -9.19 -12.65 -0.69
C GLY A 154 -7.69 -12.96 -0.55
N PHE A 155 -7.29 -14.19 -0.87
CA PHE A 155 -5.89 -14.61 -0.86
C PHE A 155 -5.03 -13.85 -1.87
N PHE A 156 -5.47 -13.76 -3.13
CA PHE A 156 -4.73 -13.02 -4.16
C PHE A 156 -4.66 -11.52 -3.86
N TYR A 157 -5.76 -10.95 -3.38
CA TYR A 157 -5.80 -9.56 -2.92
C TYR A 157 -4.74 -9.33 -1.83
N SER A 158 -4.75 -10.13 -0.77
CA SER A 158 -3.85 -9.93 0.37
C SER A 158 -2.38 -10.08 -0.02
N ILE A 159 -2.05 -11.08 -0.83
CA ILE A 159 -0.68 -11.24 -1.36
C ILE A 159 -0.27 -10.03 -2.20
N THR A 160 -1.17 -9.54 -3.05
CA THR A 160 -0.86 -8.40 -3.92
C THR A 160 -0.60 -7.13 -3.11
N VAL A 161 -1.44 -6.85 -2.12
CA VAL A 161 -1.23 -5.72 -1.19
C VAL A 161 0.09 -5.86 -0.44
N ASN A 162 0.41 -7.05 0.11
CA ASN A 162 1.68 -7.29 0.78
C ASN A 162 2.91 -7.08 -0.13
N ILE A 163 2.83 -7.49 -1.39
CA ILE A 163 3.90 -7.26 -2.37
C ILE A 163 4.03 -5.76 -2.68
N ASN A 164 2.91 -5.07 -2.86
CA ASN A 164 2.88 -3.63 -3.11
C ASN A 164 3.49 -2.84 -1.93
N ASP A 165 3.16 -3.22 -0.71
CA ASP A 165 3.73 -2.69 0.53
C ASP A 165 5.24 -2.88 0.60
N LEU A 166 5.75 -4.06 0.22
CA LEU A 166 7.18 -4.32 0.14
C LEU A 166 7.87 -3.46 -0.94
N ILE A 167 7.23 -3.30 -2.11
CA ILE A 167 7.73 -2.43 -3.19
C ILE A 167 7.79 -0.98 -2.69
N LEU A 168 6.76 -0.51 -1.98
CA LEU A 168 6.70 0.83 -1.40
C LEU A 168 7.83 1.06 -0.40
N LEU A 169 8.01 0.15 0.56
CA LEU A 169 9.11 0.22 1.53
C LEU A 169 10.48 0.20 0.84
N SER A 170 10.64 -0.62 -0.19
CA SER A 170 11.87 -0.71 -0.98
C SER A 170 12.16 0.60 -1.72
N ALA A 171 11.14 1.26 -2.27
CA ALA A 171 11.27 2.57 -2.92
C ALA A 171 11.75 3.65 -1.95
N PHE A 172 11.38 3.58 -0.68
CA PHE A 172 11.80 4.54 0.34
C PHE A 172 13.18 4.24 0.92
N LEU A 173 13.47 2.99 1.24
CA LEU A 173 14.74 2.58 1.86
C LEU A 173 15.90 2.56 0.88
N ALA A 174 15.66 2.07 -0.34
CA ALA A 174 16.65 1.82 -1.36
C ALA A 174 16.19 2.29 -2.75
N PRO A 175 15.95 3.60 -2.96
CA PRO A 175 15.46 4.14 -4.24
C PRO A 175 16.34 3.78 -5.44
N ARG A 176 17.67 3.66 -5.23
CA ARG A 176 18.62 3.22 -6.28
C ARG A 176 18.37 1.79 -6.76
N PHE A 177 17.87 0.92 -5.87
CA PHE A 177 17.51 -0.45 -6.24
C PHE A 177 16.32 -0.44 -7.20
N ILE A 178 15.29 0.36 -6.92
CA ILE A 178 14.12 0.52 -7.80
C ILE A 178 14.53 1.01 -9.19
N THR A 179 15.39 2.03 -9.27
CA THR A 179 15.91 2.51 -10.56
C THR A 179 16.62 1.40 -11.34
N LYS A 180 17.44 0.58 -10.68
CA LYS A 180 18.12 -0.57 -11.33
C LYS A 180 17.14 -1.64 -11.80
N VAL A 181 16.13 -1.97 -10.99
CA VAL A 181 15.10 -2.95 -11.38
C VAL A 181 14.36 -2.44 -12.62
N LYS A 182 13.94 -1.18 -12.60
CA LYS A 182 13.27 -0.54 -13.75
C LYS A 182 14.14 -0.54 -15.01
N SER A 183 15.44 -0.24 -14.89
CA SER A 183 16.34 -0.26 -16.06
C SER A 183 16.48 -1.66 -16.64
N LEU A 184 16.63 -2.70 -15.80
CA LEU A 184 16.70 -4.09 -16.24
C LEU A 184 15.45 -4.55 -16.98
N PHE A 185 14.26 -4.15 -16.50
CA PHE A 185 13.02 -4.46 -17.19
C PHE A 185 12.88 -3.71 -18.51
N SER A 186 13.25 -2.43 -18.54
CA SER A 186 13.22 -1.62 -19.76
C SER A 186 14.16 -2.21 -20.82
N GLU A 187 15.42 -2.49 -20.47
CA GLU A 187 16.41 -3.08 -21.38
C GLU A 187 15.92 -4.41 -21.95
N LYS A 188 15.38 -5.30 -21.11
CA LYS A 188 14.83 -6.58 -21.56
C LYS A 188 13.59 -6.43 -22.45
N LEU A 189 12.75 -5.42 -22.21
CA LEU A 189 11.57 -5.17 -23.06
C LEU A 189 11.98 -4.65 -24.44
N PHE A 190 12.95 -3.73 -24.49
CA PHE A 190 13.48 -3.19 -25.75
C PHE A 190 14.22 -4.23 -26.57
N LEU A 191 15.00 -5.11 -25.93
CA LEU A 191 15.65 -6.25 -26.60
C LEU A 191 14.65 -7.26 -27.16
N ARG A 192 13.40 -7.27 -26.66
CA ARG A 192 12.34 -8.17 -27.13
C ARG A 192 11.47 -7.56 -28.23
N GLN A 193 11.60 -6.26 -28.49
CA GLN A 193 10.91 -5.54 -29.55
C GLN A 193 11.78 -5.35 -30.81
N SER A 194 13.06 -5.74 -30.75
CA SER A 194 14.00 -5.70 -31.87
C SER A 194 14.05 -6.98 -32.72
N ASP A 195 13.17 -7.95 -32.43
CA ASP A 195 12.93 -9.17 -33.21
C ASP A 195 11.54 -9.09 -33.88
#